data_AF-A0A0C3KN01-F1
#
_entry.id   AF-A0A0C3KN01-F1
#
_cell.length_a   1.000
_cell.length_b   1.000
_cell.length_c   1.000
_cell.angle_alpha   90.00
_cell.angle_beta   90.00
_cell.angle_gamma   90.00
#
_symmetry.space_group_name_H-M   'P 1'
#
loop_
_entity.id
_entity.type
_entity.pdbx_description
1 polymer ?
#
loop_
_entity_poly.entity_id
_entity_poly.type
_entity_poly.pdbx_seq_one_letter_code
_entity_poly.pdbx_strand_id
1 'polypeptide(L)'
;MSRKEIPTNVLDHIIHLSPPGELQAGIERFERLGFKVLPGGTHADGLTSNALVVLDDGVYLELIAFTHDVDYYAASASSTAPPGLLEKRRGHWWQSKLPGWIDWANLGFGGEAMADVLMNPNSDGGGAVANVGGNGGDFGVKYLAPVEGGRTKPDGDVLKWRVTFPDSAAHGRGALPFFCEDLTPRNRRVSRTSAQSPAAHPCKATGIAYISLSAATSISFTALCAQLSLVLGENPRFLSDGEEARWALNVPQGTTPTSAKPRPEIVLRTATVGDPDLQIPGSDKAWIDQVGFWVDQNGHTKDDDDGGFFGDRGSETGPNLGNVSGVGQVAFVPLPRTG
;
A
#
# COMPACT_ATOMS: atom_id res chain seq x y z
N MET A 1 26.85 1.79 5.96
CA MET A 1 25.88 2.89 6.13
C MET A 1 25.41 2.84 7.56
N SER A 2 25.32 3.97 8.23
CA SER A 2 24.68 4.00 9.56
C SER A 2 23.15 3.86 9.38
N ARG A 3 22.42 3.32 10.37
CA ARG A 3 20.94 3.24 10.33
C ARG A 3 20.26 4.56 9.97
N LYS A 4 20.87 5.72 10.30
CA LYS A 4 20.37 7.05 9.94
C LYS A 4 20.33 7.33 8.42
N GLU A 5 20.96 6.50 7.61
CA GLU A 5 21.10 6.71 6.16
C GLU A 5 20.17 5.82 5.32
N ILE A 6 19.51 4.81 5.92
CA ILE A 6 18.58 3.93 5.20
C ILE A 6 17.17 4.48 5.37
N PRO A 7 16.55 5.07 4.32
CA PRO A 7 15.21 5.63 4.46
C PRO A 7 14.17 4.50 4.48
N THR A 8 13.32 4.49 5.51
CA THR A 8 12.28 3.46 5.70
C THR A 8 10.86 3.98 5.46
N ASN A 9 10.70 5.25 5.11
CA ASN A 9 9.41 5.93 4.89
C ASN A 9 9.16 6.36 3.45
N VAL A 10 9.83 5.76 2.47
CA VAL A 10 9.61 6.07 1.05
C VAL A 10 8.51 5.16 0.52
N LEU A 11 7.32 5.70 0.22
CA LEU A 11 6.19 4.91 -0.30
C LEU A 11 6.54 4.35 -1.68
N ASP A 12 6.49 3.03 -1.85
CA ASP A 12 6.73 2.38 -3.14
C ASP A 12 5.43 2.18 -3.91
N HIS A 13 4.49 1.45 -3.31
CA HIS A 13 3.21 1.12 -3.92
C HIS A 13 2.15 0.71 -2.91
N ILE A 14 0.90 0.69 -3.37
CA ILE A 14 -0.27 0.25 -2.62
C ILE A 14 -0.93 -0.88 -3.40
N ILE A 15 -1.36 -1.93 -2.72
CA ILE A 15 -1.87 -3.14 -3.36
C ILE A 15 -3.39 -3.17 -3.30
N HIS A 16 -4.00 -3.31 -4.48
CA HIS A 16 -5.42 -3.55 -4.65
C HIS A 16 -5.66 -4.97 -5.20
N LEU A 17 -6.25 -5.84 -4.38
CA LEU A 17 -6.60 -7.21 -4.73
C LEU A 17 -7.96 -7.26 -5.45
N SER A 18 -8.00 -7.86 -6.62
CA SER A 18 -9.22 -8.32 -7.29
C SER A 18 -9.55 -9.77 -6.88
N PRO A 19 -10.81 -10.21 -7.05
CA PRO A 19 -11.15 -11.63 -6.93
C PRO A 19 -10.22 -12.52 -7.78
N PRO A 20 -9.96 -13.78 -7.36
CA PRO A 20 -9.13 -14.69 -8.13
C PRO A 20 -9.67 -14.87 -9.56
N GLY A 21 -8.77 -14.87 -10.55
CA GLY A 21 -9.13 -14.94 -11.97
C GLY A 21 -9.67 -13.64 -12.58
N GLU A 22 -9.89 -12.58 -11.79
CA GLU A 22 -10.58 -11.36 -12.22
C GLU A 22 -9.67 -10.13 -12.34
N LEU A 23 -8.38 -10.31 -12.67
CA LEU A 23 -7.47 -9.17 -12.89
C LEU A 23 -8.02 -8.21 -13.96
N GLN A 24 -8.52 -8.74 -15.07
CA GLN A 24 -9.04 -7.94 -16.19
C GLN A 24 -10.23 -7.07 -15.77
N ALA A 25 -11.17 -7.61 -14.98
CA ALA A 25 -12.28 -6.84 -14.44
C ALA A 25 -11.81 -5.74 -13.47
N GLY A 26 -10.74 -6.01 -12.71
CA GLY A 26 -10.05 -5.01 -11.89
C GLY A 26 -9.43 -3.88 -12.70
N ILE A 27 -8.72 -4.21 -13.79
CA ILE A 27 -8.15 -3.24 -14.74
C ILE A 27 -9.25 -2.33 -15.28
N GLU A 28 -10.31 -2.92 -15.84
CA GLU A 28 -11.42 -2.16 -16.43
C GLU A 28 -12.12 -1.26 -15.40
N ARG A 29 -12.17 -1.68 -14.12
CA ARG A 29 -12.72 -0.85 -13.05
C ARG A 29 -11.87 0.40 -12.82
N PHE A 30 -10.55 0.26 -12.75
CA PHE A 30 -9.64 1.41 -12.60
C PHE A 30 -9.60 2.29 -13.86
N GLU A 31 -9.73 1.71 -15.05
CA GLU A 31 -9.85 2.47 -16.30
C GLU A 31 -11.14 3.29 -16.36
N ARG A 32 -12.28 2.73 -15.92
CA ARG A 32 -13.53 3.49 -15.78
C ARG A 32 -13.44 4.63 -14.76
N LEU A 33 -12.61 4.45 -13.73
CA LEU A 33 -12.25 5.52 -12.79
C LEU A 33 -11.27 6.53 -13.41
N GLY A 34 -10.96 6.45 -14.71
CA GLY A 34 -10.10 7.40 -15.39
C GLY A 34 -8.61 7.21 -15.11
N PHE A 35 -8.18 6.09 -14.54
CA PHE A 35 -6.77 5.75 -14.46
C PHE A 35 -6.30 5.09 -15.75
N LYS A 36 -5.14 5.49 -16.27
CA LYS A 36 -4.40 4.64 -17.20
C LYS A 36 -3.77 3.48 -16.45
N VAL A 37 -4.00 2.28 -16.96
CA VAL A 37 -3.47 1.04 -16.42
C VAL A 37 -2.46 0.45 -17.40
N LEU A 38 -1.28 0.12 -16.90
CA LEU A 38 -0.21 -0.52 -17.68
C LEU A 38 -0.21 -2.03 -17.41
N PRO A 39 -0.03 -2.87 -18.45
CA PRO A 39 0.18 -4.30 -18.24
C PRO A 39 1.37 -4.55 -17.32
N GLY A 40 1.17 -5.41 -16.33
CA GLY A 40 2.21 -5.83 -15.41
C GLY A 40 2.85 -7.13 -15.87
N GLY A 41 2.43 -8.25 -15.27
CA GLY A 41 2.94 -9.58 -15.60
C GLY A 41 2.50 -10.65 -14.60
N THR A 42 3.02 -11.86 -14.76
CA THR A 42 2.79 -12.96 -13.83
C THR A 42 3.95 -13.07 -12.86
N HIS A 43 3.65 -13.14 -11.56
CA HIS A 43 4.65 -13.29 -10.51
C HIS A 43 5.40 -14.62 -10.63
N ALA A 44 6.65 -14.65 -10.17
CA ALA A 44 7.57 -15.78 -10.37
C ALA A 44 7.08 -17.10 -9.74
N ASP A 45 6.18 -17.04 -8.76
CA ASP A 45 5.54 -18.22 -8.15
C ASP A 45 4.39 -18.79 -9.01
N GLY A 46 3.95 -18.07 -10.03
CA GLY A 46 2.84 -18.42 -10.92
C GLY A 46 1.44 -18.27 -10.30
N LEU A 47 1.34 -17.79 -9.06
CA LEU A 47 0.08 -17.75 -8.31
C LEU A 47 -0.69 -16.46 -8.51
N THR A 48 0.00 -15.36 -8.78
CA THR A 48 -0.60 -14.04 -8.95
C THR A 48 -0.14 -13.38 -10.25
N SER A 49 -0.96 -12.49 -10.77
CA SER A 49 -0.61 -11.59 -11.88
C SER A 49 -1.08 -10.18 -11.56
N ASN A 50 -0.41 -9.19 -12.15
CA ASN A 50 -0.67 -7.78 -11.86
C ASN A 50 -0.76 -6.88 -13.09
N ALA A 51 -1.29 -5.69 -12.83
CA ALA A 51 -1.26 -4.51 -13.67
C ALA A 51 -0.99 -3.27 -12.81
N LEU A 52 -0.51 -2.18 -13.41
CA LEU A 52 0.02 -1.04 -12.67
C LEU A 52 -0.68 0.27 -13.04
N VAL A 53 -0.98 1.09 -12.04
CA VAL A 53 -1.29 2.51 -12.22
C VAL A 53 -0.09 3.30 -11.72
N VAL A 54 0.69 3.92 -12.61
CA VAL A 54 1.94 4.62 -12.25
C VAL A 54 1.70 6.12 -12.16
N LEU A 55 2.03 6.73 -11.01
CA LEU A 55 1.83 8.16 -10.72
C LEU A 55 3.11 8.99 -10.99
N ASP A 56 2.97 10.32 -11.00
CA ASP A 56 4.05 11.25 -11.40
C ASP A 56 5.23 11.29 -10.42
N ASP A 57 4.98 10.93 -9.16
CA ASP A 57 5.99 10.84 -8.10
C ASP A 57 6.69 9.47 -8.04
N GLY A 58 6.37 8.57 -8.98
CA GLY A 58 6.97 7.24 -9.07
C GLY A 58 6.41 6.22 -8.07
N VAL A 59 5.40 6.61 -7.27
CA VAL A 59 4.52 5.67 -6.57
C VAL A 59 3.60 4.99 -7.60
N TYR A 60 3.18 3.76 -7.34
CA TYR A 60 2.19 3.10 -8.19
C TYR A 60 1.14 2.32 -7.38
N LEU A 61 0.00 2.05 -8.00
CA LEU A 61 -0.96 1.06 -7.49
C LEU A 61 -0.68 -0.28 -8.17
N GLU A 62 -0.52 -1.34 -7.39
CA GLU A 62 -0.47 -2.71 -7.89
C GLU A 62 -1.89 -3.29 -7.88
N LEU A 63 -2.50 -3.36 -9.06
CA LEU A 63 -3.73 -4.13 -9.25
C LEU A 63 -3.31 -5.58 -9.39
N ILE A 64 -3.74 -6.45 -8.47
CA ILE A 64 -3.30 -7.83 -8.42
C ILE A 64 -4.47 -8.78 -8.30
N ALA A 65 -4.36 -9.96 -8.89
CA ALA A 65 -5.27 -11.07 -8.61
C ALA A 65 -4.48 -12.36 -8.49
N PHE A 66 -5.00 -13.32 -7.73
CA PHE A 66 -4.61 -14.70 -7.94
C PHE A 66 -5.01 -15.13 -9.35
N THR A 67 -4.18 -15.89 -10.04
CA THR A 67 -4.46 -16.27 -11.45
C THR A 67 -5.72 -17.13 -11.56
N HIS A 68 -6.06 -17.86 -10.51
CA HIS A 68 -7.23 -18.75 -10.42
C HIS A 68 -7.73 -18.87 -8.98
N ASP A 69 -8.95 -19.37 -8.80
CA ASP A 69 -9.50 -19.78 -7.52
C ASP A 69 -8.79 -20.99 -6.91
N VAL A 70 -8.98 -21.21 -5.61
CA VAL A 70 -8.34 -22.31 -4.87
C VAL A 70 -8.66 -23.69 -5.46
N ASP A 71 -9.89 -23.87 -5.98
CA ASP A 71 -10.36 -25.14 -6.54
C ASP A 71 -9.62 -25.54 -7.82
N TYR A 72 -9.19 -24.56 -8.62
CA TYR A 72 -8.35 -24.81 -9.79
C TYR A 72 -7.04 -25.51 -9.38
N TYR A 73 -6.40 -25.04 -8.31
CA TYR A 73 -5.16 -25.64 -7.81
C TYR A 73 -5.41 -27.02 -7.18
N ALA A 74 -6.57 -27.24 -6.56
CA ALA A 74 -6.95 -28.55 -6.05
C ALA A 74 -7.19 -29.57 -7.18
N ALA A 75 -7.85 -29.15 -8.27
CA ALA A 75 -8.06 -29.99 -9.45
C ALA A 75 -6.73 -30.29 -10.17
N SER A 76 -5.79 -29.34 -10.18
CA SER A 76 -4.45 -29.50 -10.76
C SER A 76 -3.62 -30.59 -10.06
N ALA A 77 -3.95 -30.94 -8.81
CA ALA A 77 -3.32 -32.06 -8.11
C ALA A 77 -3.67 -33.44 -8.72
N SER A 78 -4.65 -33.49 -9.65
CA SER A 78 -4.98 -34.68 -10.44
C SER A 78 -4.48 -34.63 -11.88
N SER A 79 -3.79 -33.56 -12.29
CA SER A 79 -3.23 -33.37 -13.64
C SER A 79 -1.69 -33.33 -13.63
N THR A 80 -1.07 -33.13 -14.79
CA THR A 80 0.40 -32.98 -14.98
C THR A 80 0.98 -31.69 -14.37
N ALA A 81 0.22 -30.98 -13.53
CA ALA A 81 0.69 -29.78 -12.87
C ALA A 81 1.81 -30.09 -11.86
N PRO A 82 2.75 -29.17 -11.62
CA PRO A 82 3.78 -29.35 -10.61
C PRO A 82 3.18 -29.70 -9.23
N PRO A 83 3.67 -30.73 -8.54
CA PRO A 83 3.18 -31.09 -7.22
C PRO A 83 3.34 -29.93 -6.23
N GLY A 84 2.40 -29.80 -5.29
CA GLY A 84 2.45 -28.81 -4.21
C GLY A 84 1.90 -27.42 -4.55
N LEU A 85 1.34 -27.18 -5.74
CA LEU A 85 0.76 -25.87 -6.10
C LEU A 85 -0.38 -25.44 -5.17
N LEU A 86 -1.25 -26.37 -4.75
CA LEU A 86 -2.31 -26.07 -3.78
C LEU A 86 -1.73 -25.63 -2.43
N GLU A 87 -0.68 -26.29 -1.96
CA GLU A 87 -0.02 -25.94 -0.70
C GLU A 87 0.65 -24.57 -0.78
N LYS A 88 1.34 -24.28 -1.89
CA LYS A 88 1.87 -22.93 -2.17
C LYS A 88 0.77 -21.88 -2.20
N ARG A 89 -0.35 -22.15 -2.87
CA ARG A 89 -1.52 -21.24 -2.92
C ARG A 89 -2.09 -20.98 -1.54
N ARG A 90 -2.20 -22.01 -0.68
CA ARG A 90 -2.69 -21.90 0.71
C ARG A 90 -1.70 -21.20 1.64
N GLY A 91 -0.40 -21.37 1.40
CA GLY A 91 0.67 -20.72 2.13
C GLY A 91 0.99 -19.30 1.66
N HIS A 92 0.37 -18.84 0.57
CA HIS A 92 0.63 -17.51 0.02
C HIS A 92 0.24 -16.41 1.01
N TRP A 93 1.06 -15.37 1.13
CA TRP A 93 0.94 -14.33 2.16
C TRP A 93 -0.31 -13.44 2.06
N TRP A 94 -1.05 -13.51 0.95
CA TRP A 94 -2.34 -12.85 0.77
C TRP A 94 -3.52 -13.83 0.64
N GLN A 95 -3.34 -15.12 0.96
CA GLN A 95 -4.41 -16.14 0.82
C GLN A 95 -5.69 -15.78 1.57
N SER A 96 -5.58 -15.20 2.76
CA SER A 96 -6.74 -14.84 3.60
C SER A 96 -7.29 -13.43 3.34
N LYS A 97 -6.77 -12.72 2.34
CA LYS A 97 -7.19 -11.35 2.05
C LYS A 97 -8.44 -11.36 1.17
N LEU A 98 -9.40 -10.51 1.52
CA LEU A 98 -10.55 -10.20 0.66
C LEU A 98 -10.15 -9.17 -0.42
N PRO A 99 -10.86 -9.15 -1.55
CA PRO A 99 -10.70 -8.09 -2.56
C PRO A 99 -10.79 -6.69 -1.96
N GLY A 100 -10.02 -5.74 -2.50
CA GLY A 100 -9.90 -4.37 -2.01
C GLY A 100 -8.46 -3.94 -1.73
N TRP A 101 -8.28 -2.90 -0.91
CA TRP A 101 -6.97 -2.47 -0.44
C TRP A 101 -6.44 -3.40 0.64
N ILE A 102 -5.36 -4.14 0.34
CA ILE A 102 -4.92 -5.26 1.18
C ILE A 102 -3.56 -5.07 1.86
N ASP A 103 -2.69 -4.24 1.28
CA ASP A 103 -1.31 -4.04 1.73
C ASP A 103 -0.68 -2.80 1.10
N TRP A 104 0.47 -2.39 1.62
CA TRP A 104 1.27 -1.30 1.06
C TRP A 104 2.75 -1.49 1.37
N ALA A 105 3.59 -0.95 0.50
CA ALA A 105 5.03 -1.15 0.52
C ALA A 105 5.77 0.17 0.63
N ASN A 106 6.82 0.18 1.43
CA ASN A 106 7.88 1.17 1.30
C ASN A 106 9.04 0.61 0.47
N LEU A 107 9.83 1.50 -0.14
CA LEU A 107 11.04 1.12 -0.87
C LEU A 107 12.07 0.55 0.09
N GLY A 108 12.59 -0.63 -0.26
CA GLY A 108 13.71 -1.26 0.41
C GLY A 108 15.04 -0.78 -0.17
N PHE A 109 16.05 -0.62 0.69
CA PHE A 109 17.41 -0.24 0.30
C PHE A 109 18.43 -1.08 1.06
N GLY A 110 19.54 -1.46 0.41
CA GLY A 110 20.73 -1.94 1.11
C GLY A 110 20.72 -3.40 1.54
N GLY A 111 19.88 -4.25 0.93
CA GLY A 111 19.89 -5.69 1.11
C GLY A 111 19.73 -6.14 2.57
N GLU A 112 20.59 -7.06 3.02
CA GLU A 112 20.60 -7.61 4.38
C GLU A 112 20.67 -6.53 5.47
N ALA A 113 21.26 -5.36 5.17
CA ALA A 113 21.33 -4.26 6.15
C ALA A 113 19.95 -3.68 6.50
N MET A 114 18.99 -3.68 5.58
CA MET A 114 17.60 -3.33 5.89
C MET A 114 16.96 -4.38 6.79
N ALA A 115 17.21 -5.67 6.51
CA ALA A 115 16.73 -6.75 7.35
C ALA A 115 17.28 -6.61 8.77
N ASP A 116 18.57 -6.32 8.93
CA ASP A 116 19.18 -6.07 10.24
C ASP A 116 18.56 -4.87 10.96
N VAL A 117 18.34 -3.75 10.27
CA VAL A 117 17.67 -2.56 10.84
C VAL A 117 16.25 -2.86 11.32
N LEU A 118 15.50 -3.65 10.56
CA LEU A 118 14.11 -4.02 10.87
C LEU A 118 14.00 -5.11 11.94
N MET A 119 15.00 -5.99 12.03
CA MET A 119 15.01 -7.14 12.95
C MET A 119 15.65 -6.84 14.30
N ASN A 120 16.61 -5.90 14.34
CA ASN A 120 17.36 -5.55 15.54
C ASN A 120 17.30 -4.04 15.82
N PRO A 121 16.11 -3.48 16.12
CA PRO A 121 15.91 -2.04 16.29
C PRO A 121 16.68 -1.42 17.47
N ASN A 122 17.32 -2.22 18.32
CA ASN A 122 18.05 -1.76 19.51
C ASN A 122 19.58 -1.93 19.43
N SER A 123 20.13 -2.42 18.31
CA SER A 123 21.54 -2.83 18.24
C SER A 123 22.59 -1.70 18.20
N ASP A 124 22.21 -0.48 17.76
CA ASP A 124 23.21 0.56 17.40
C ASP A 124 23.03 1.92 18.11
N GLY A 125 22.28 2.01 19.21
CA GLY A 125 22.11 3.28 19.94
C GLY A 125 21.37 4.40 19.18
N GLY A 126 20.78 4.06 18.03
CA GLY A 126 19.95 4.95 17.22
C GLY A 126 18.55 5.10 17.80
N GLY A 127 18.41 6.02 18.75
CA GLY A 127 17.16 6.68 19.14
C GLY A 127 16.00 5.73 19.45
N ALA A 128 15.82 5.44 20.75
CA ALA A 128 14.53 5.05 21.28
C ALA A 128 13.46 6.00 20.71
N VAL A 129 12.44 5.45 20.04
CA VAL A 129 11.18 6.18 19.90
C VAL A 129 10.71 6.41 21.32
N ALA A 130 10.79 7.67 21.78
CA ALA A 130 10.37 8.03 23.11
C ALA A 130 8.90 7.63 23.27
N ASN A 131 8.68 6.71 24.20
CA ASN A 131 7.40 6.26 24.73
C ASN A 131 6.24 7.22 24.46
N VAL A 132 5.44 6.95 23.43
CA VAL A 132 4.08 7.47 23.37
C VAL A 132 3.22 6.54 24.24
N GLY A 133 3.14 6.87 25.53
CA GLY A 133 2.05 6.45 26.43
C GLY A 133 2.22 5.12 27.19
N GLY A 134 2.65 5.21 28.46
CA GLY A 134 2.16 4.41 29.60
C GLY A 134 2.25 2.87 29.55
N ASN A 135 3.09 2.31 30.44
CA ASN A 135 3.23 0.88 30.78
C ASN A 135 3.85 -0.06 29.74
N GLY A 136 5.19 -0.02 29.65
CA GLY A 136 6.03 -1.22 29.78
C GLY A 136 5.80 -2.41 28.83
N GLY A 137 5.32 -2.20 27.61
CA GLY A 137 5.26 -3.23 26.56
C GLY A 137 6.46 -3.13 25.62
N ASP A 138 7.03 -4.27 25.23
CA ASP A 138 7.92 -4.34 24.06
C ASP A 138 7.08 -4.10 22.79
N PHE A 139 6.95 -2.84 22.37
CA PHE A 139 6.22 -2.47 21.15
C PHE A 139 7.01 -2.77 19.86
N GLY A 140 8.08 -3.57 19.95
CA GLY A 140 8.94 -3.92 18.84
C GLY A 140 8.18 -4.49 17.65
N VAL A 141 8.61 -4.11 16.45
CA VAL A 141 8.14 -4.71 15.21
C VAL A 141 9.10 -5.80 14.80
N LYS A 142 8.55 -6.96 14.41
CA LYS A 142 9.31 -8.10 13.95
C LYS A 142 9.04 -8.27 12.47
N TYR A 143 10.09 -8.23 11.66
CA TYR A 143 10.03 -8.58 10.25
C TYR A 143 10.41 -10.06 10.07
N LEU A 144 10.21 -10.58 8.86
CA LEU A 144 10.65 -11.91 8.45
C LEU A 144 11.87 -11.79 7.54
N ALA A 145 12.62 -12.88 7.39
CA ALA A 145 13.76 -12.91 6.50
C ALA A 145 13.32 -12.49 5.07
N PRO A 146 14.15 -11.75 4.34
CA PRO A 146 13.79 -11.31 3.00
C PRO A 146 13.55 -12.48 2.04
N VAL A 147 12.58 -12.33 1.16
CA VAL A 147 12.24 -13.33 0.13
C VAL A 147 12.42 -12.69 -1.24
N GLU A 148 13.17 -13.36 -2.12
CA GLU A 148 13.28 -12.90 -3.51
C GLU A 148 12.01 -13.24 -4.28
N GLY A 149 11.57 -12.28 -5.08
CA GLY A 149 10.42 -12.38 -5.94
C GLY A 149 10.71 -11.78 -7.30
N GLY A 150 9.68 -11.75 -8.14
CA GLY A 150 9.80 -11.22 -9.48
C GLY A 150 8.52 -11.37 -10.25
N ARG A 151 8.49 -10.81 -11.46
CA ARG A 151 7.46 -11.10 -12.46
C ARG A 151 8.05 -11.13 -13.86
N THR A 152 7.40 -11.89 -14.72
CA THR A 152 7.68 -11.90 -16.16
C THR A 152 6.62 -11.06 -16.87
N LYS A 153 7.06 -10.07 -17.62
CA LYS A 153 6.19 -9.20 -18.45
C LYS A 153 5.73 -9.93 -19.73
N PRO A 154 4.68 -9.43 -20.42
CA PRO A 154 4.23 -9.98 -21.69
C PRO A 154 5.30 -10.04 -22.80
N ASP A 155 6.28 -9.12 -22.77
CA ASP A 155 7.42 -9.08 -23.71
C ASP A 155 8.55 -10.05 -23.35
N GLY A 156 8.39 -10.84 -22.29
CA GLY A 156 9.38 -11.80 -21.78
C GLY A 156 10.41 -11.18 -20.84
N ASP A 157 10.34 -9.87 -20.56
CA ASP A 157 11.25 -9.23 -19.63
C ASP A 157 11.04 -9.73 -18.19
N VAL A 158 12.12 -10.11 -17.50
CA VAL A 158 12.08 -10.65 -16.14
C VAL A 158 12.55 -9.60 -15.15
N LEU A 159 11.64 -9.21 -14.27
CA LEU A 159 11.89 -8.26 -13.19
C LEU A 159 12.10 -9.03 -11.89
N LYS A 160 13.08 -8.61 -11.09
CA LYS A 160 13.40 -9.21 -9.80
C LYS A 160 13.42 -8.15 -8.70
N TRP A 161 13.01 -8.56 -7.52
CA TRP A 161 13.03 -7.75 -6.31
C TRP A 161 13.18 -8.66 -5.09
N ARG A 162 13.35 -8.04 -3.93
CA ARG A 162 13.36 -8.70 -2.63
C ARG A 162 12.33 -8.04 -1.73
N VAL A 163 11.47 -8.83 -1.12
CA VAL A 163 10.43 -8.36 -0.19
C VAL A 163 10.75 -8.77 1.24
N THR A 164 10.55 -7.84 2.17
CA THR A 164 10.72 -8.06 3.62
C THR A 164 9.41 -7.68 4.30
N PHE A 165 8.69 -8.68 4.81
CA PHE A 165 7.35 -8.50 5.39
C PHE A 165 7.39 -8.42 6.92
N PRO A 166 6.47 -7.67 7.55
CA PRO A 166 6.21 -7.86 8.97
C PRO A 166 5.76 -9.30 9.24
N ASP A 167 6.13 -9.84 10.40
CA ASP A 167 5.66 -11.14 10.88
C ASP A 167 4.15 -11.06 11.08
N SER A 168 3.40 -11.74 10.20
CA SER A 168 1.94 -11.65 10.18
C SER A 168 1.29 -12.25 11.41
N ALA A 169 1.92 -13.24 12.06
CA ALA A 169 1.38 -13.80 13.30
C ALA A 169 1.46 -12.77 14.44
N ALA A 170 2.54 -11.98 14.48
CA ALA A 170 2.74 -10.95 15.49
C ALA A 170 1.96 -9.66 15.19
N HIS A 171 1.92 -9.21 13.94
CA HIS A 171 1.48 -7.85 13.58
C HIS A 171 0.27 -7.80 12.63
N GLY A 172 -0.15 -8.93 12.06
CA GLY A 172 -1.10 -8.94 10.95
C GLY A 172 -0.45 -8.48 9.63
N ARG A 173 -1.26 -8.23 8.59
CA ARG A 173 -0.80 -7.71 7.29
C ARG A 173 -1.60 -6.50 6.86
N GLY A 174 -0.94 -5.53 6.23
CA GLY A 174 -1.57 -4.30 5.73
C GLY A 174 -1.63 -3.15 6.73
N ALA A 175 -1.37 -3.41 8.03
CA ALA A 175 -1.29 -2.36 9.05
C ALA A 175 0.10 -1.69 9.11
N LEU A 176 1.16 -2.45 8.79
CA LEU A 176 2.53 -1.97 8.71
C LEU A 176 3.05 -2.22 7.28
N PRO A 177 3.95 -1.37 6.77
CA PRO A 177 4.48 -1.56 5.43
C PRO A 177 5.38 -2.80 5.38
N PHE A 178 5.33 -3.51 4.26
CA PHE A 178 6.46 -4.33 3.87
C PHE A 178 7.47 -3.51 3.05
N PHE A 179 8.67 -4.04 2.86
CA PHE A 179 9.72 -3.38 2.09
C PHE A 179 9.97 -4.09 0.78
N CYS A 180 10.04 -3.35 -0.32
CA CYS A 180 10.31 -3.87 -1.66
C CYS A 180 11.61 -3.27 -2.22
N GLU A 181 12.67 -4.08 -2.28
CA GLU A 181 13.97 -3.70 -2.84
C GLU A 181 14.06 -4.14 -4.31
N ASP A 182 14.36 -3.19 -5.19
CA ASP A 182 14.64 -3.44 -6.61
C ASP A 182 15.95 -4.20 -6.80
N LEU A 183 15.90 -5.44 -7.33
CA LEU A 183 17.10 -6.17 -7.78
C LEU A 183 17.35 -5.98 -9.29
N THR A 184 16.29 -5.75 -10.05
CA THR A 184 16.34 -5.21 -11.41
C THR A 184 16.19 -3.68 -11.34
N PRO A 185 16.84 -2.87 -12.21
CA PRO A 185 16.67 -1.42 -12.20
C PRO A 185 15.21 -0.98 -12.15
N ARG A 186 14.88 -0.09 -11.20
CA ARG A 186 13.51 0.36 -10.93
C ARG A 186 12.76 0.84 -12.15
N ASN A 187 13.42 1.58 -13.05
CA ASN A 187 12.82 2.09 -14.28
C ASN A 187 12.33 0.98 -15.25
N ARG A 188 12.77 -0.27 -15.06
CA ARG A 188 12.22 -1.44 -15.75
C ARG A 188 11.01 -2.01 -15.02
N ARG A 189 10.98 -1.95 -13.69
CA ARG A 189 9.81 -2.37 -12.88
C ARG A 189 8.66 -1.37 -12.97
N VAL A 190 8.98 -0.08 -13.00
CA VAL A 190 8.08 1.06 -13.05
C VAL A 190 8.49 1.93 -14.23
N SER A 191 8.02 1.56 -15.43
CA SER A 191 8.36 2.27 -16.67
C SER A 191 7.61 3.60 -16.77
N ARG A 192 8.36 4.69 -17.04
CA ARG A 192 7.83 6.04 -17.32
C ARG A 192 8.28 6.63 -18.67
N THR A 193 8.94 5.85 -19.54
CA THR A 193 9.57 6.38 -20.78
C THR A 193 8.55 7.04 -21.71
N SER A 194 8.91 8.10 -22.44
CA SER A 194 8.00 8.98 -23.22
C SER A 194 7.01 8.31 -24.20
N ALA A 195 7.25 7.06 -24.64
CA ALA A 195 6.30 6.27 -25.44
C ALA A 195 5.24 5.52 -24.61
N GLN A 196 5.48 5.36 -23.31
CA GLN A 196 4.67 4.66 -22.30
C GLN A 196 4.40 5.54 -21.06
N SER A 197 4.91 6.77 -21.05
CA SER A 197 4.59 7.78 -20.05
C SER A 197 3.09 7.93 -20.12
N PRO A 198 2.35 7.72 -19.02
CA PRO A 198 0.94 8.03 -19.04
C PRO A 198 0.88 9.52 -19.42
N ALA A 199 0.33 9.85 -20.60
CA ALA A 199 -0.30 11.16 -20.71
C ALA A 199 -1.21 11.26 -19.47
N ALA A 200 -1.24 12.41 -18.79
CA ALA A 200 -1.92 12.58 -17.49
C ALA A 200 -3.19 11.72 -17.39
N HIS A 201 -3.34 10.99 -16.28
CA HIS A 201 -4.53 10.16 -16.06
C HIS A 201 -5.78 10.99 -16.38
N PRO A 202 -6.77 10.45 -17.12
CA PRO A 202 -8.03 11.14 -17.33
C PRO A 202 -8.65 11.69 -16.04
N CYS A 203 -8.55 10.94 -14.92
CA CYS A 203 -8.97 11.36 -13.58
C CYS A 203 -8.05 12.38 -12.89
N LYS A 204 -7.00 12.85 -13.60
CA LYS A 204 -6.04 13.86 -13.15
C LYS A 204 -5.25 13.52 -11.90
N ALA A 205 -5.32 12.27 -11.41
CA ALA A 205 -4.50 11.82 -10.30
C ALA A 205 -3.01 11.91 -10.65
N THR A 206 -2.25 12.59 -9.79
CA THR A 206 -0.80 12.81 -9.97
C THR A 206 0.05 12.15 -8.89
N GLY A 207 -0.54 11.75 -7.76
CA GLY A 207 0.18 11.22 -6.61
C GLY A 207 -0.75 10.78 -5.49
N ILE A 208 -0.18 10.14 -4.47
CA ILE A 208 -0.94 9.74 -3.26
C ILE A 208 -0.98 10.92 -2.29
N ALA A 209 -2.17 11.21 -1.76
CA ALA A 209 -2.37 12.15 -0.67
C ALA A 209 -2.26 11.45 0.69
N TYR A 210 -2.92 10.31 0.84
CA TYR A 210 -2.78 9.50 2.05
C TYR A 210 -3.18 8.03 1.86
N ILE A 211 -2.72 7.21 2.80
CA ILE A 211 -3.27 5.89 3.11
C ILE A 211 -3.89 6.00 4.50
N SER A 212 -5.18 5.75 4.60
CA SER A 212 -5.92 5.78 5.86
C SER A 212 -6.09 4.38 6.41
N LEU A 213 -5.72 4.22 7.68
CA LEU A 213 -5.79 3.00 8.45
C LEU A 213 -6.79 3.17 9.59
N SER A 214 -7.70 2.22 9.70
CA SER A 214 -8.61 2.10 10.84
C SER A 214 -8.10 1.02 11.78
N ALA A 215 -7.76 1.41 13.02
CA ALA A 215 -7.44 0.51 14.11
C ALA A 215 -8.72 0.00 14.77
N ALA A 216 -8.84 -1.31 14.95
CA ALA A 216 -10.03 -1.94 15.51
C ALA A 216 -10.42 -1.44 16.91
N THR A 217 -9.44 -1.02 17.72
CA THR A 217 -9.62 -0.58 19.11
C THR A 217 -8.62 0.52 19.47
N SER A 218 -8.86 1.22 20.59
CA SER A 218 -7.89 2.18 21.14
C SER A 218 -6.56 1.52 21.56
N ILE A 219 -6.59 0.24 21.94
CA ILE A 219 -5.39 -0.55 22.25
C ILE A 219 -4.57 -0.78 20.99
N SER A 220 -5.21 -1.25 19.90
CA SER A 220 -4.51 -1.43 18.62
C SER A 220 -4.07 -0.11 18.01
N PHE A 221 -4.81 0.99 18.20
CA PHE A 221 -4.39 2.33 17.82
C PHE A 221 -3.09 2.73 18.51
N THR A 222 -3.02 2.59 19.84
CA THR A 222 -1.83 2.95 20.63
C THR A 222 -0.62 2.13 20.20
N ALA A 223 -0.80 0.81 20.06
CA ALA A 223 0.26 -0.08 19.59
C ALA A 223 0.75 0.27 18.18
N LEU A 224 -0.17 0.46 17.23
CA LEU A 224 0.18 0.80 15.85
C LEU A 224 0.83 2.18 15.74
N CYS A 225 0.45 3.14 16.58
CA CYS A 225 1.10 4.44 16.62
C CYS A 225 2.60 4.30 16.98
N ALA A 226 2.92 3.52 18.01
CA ALA A 226 4.32 3.23 18.37
C ALA A 226 5.06 2.47 17.25
N GLN A 227 4.42 1.45 16.68
CA GLN A 227 5.00 0.61 15.63
C GLN A 227 5.26 1.37 14.32
N LEU A 228 4.29 2.16 13.85
CA LEU A 228 4.44 3.01 12.65
C LEU A 228 5.55 4.04 12.85
N SER A 229 5.61 4.67 14.03
CA SER A 229 6.66 5.64 14.32
C SER A 229 8.05 5.01 14.28
N LEU A 230 8.18 3.79 14.82
CA LEU A 230 9.43 3.02 14.78
C LEU A 230 9.81 2.63 13.36
N VAL A 231 8.88 2.07 12.59
CA VAL A 231 9.13 1.55 11.24
C VAL A 231 9.41 2.68 10.25
N LEU A 232 8.64 3.76 10.31
CA LEU A 232 8.80 4.91 9.41
C LEU A 232 9.97 5.81 9.82
N GLY A 233 10.47 5.70 11.04
CA GLY A 233 11.50 6.60 11.56
C GLY A 233 11.02 8.05 11.65
N GLU A 234 9.71 8.26 11.81
CA GLU A 234 9.05 9.56 11.84
C GLU A 234 8.17 9.65 13.09
N ASN A 235 8.06 10.84 13.68
CA ASN A 235 7.14 11.07 14.79
C ASN A 235 5.73 11.38 14.27
N PRO A 236 4.68 10.91 14.96
CA PRO A 236 3.32 11.22 14.57
C PRO A 236 2.99 12.69 14.85
N ARG A 237 2.21 13.30 13.96
CA ARG A 237 1.43 14.49 14.28
C ARG A 237 0.06 14.05 14.76
N PHE A 238 -0.30 14.41 15.98
CA PHE A 238 -1.64 14.17 16.51
C PHE A 238 -2.59 15.30 16.11
N LEU A 239 -3.80 14.93 15.73
CA LEU A 239 -4.93 15.80 15.41
C LEU A 239 -6.16 15.33 16.18
N SER A 240 -7.24 16.13 16.15
CA SER A 240 -8.53 15.77 16.77
C SER A 240 -8.36 15.32 18.23
N ASP A 241 -7.65 16.12 19.03
CA ASP A 241 -7.36 15.84 20.44
C ASP A 241 -6.71 14.46 20.73
N GLY A 242 -6.00 13.90 19.74
CA GLY A 242 -5.28 12.64 19.86
C GLY A 242 -5.99 11.43 19.25
N GLU A 243 -7.18 11.61 18.67
CA GLU A 243 -7.94 10.54 18.01
C GLU A 243 -7.39 10.17 16.62
N GLU A 244 -6.52 11.02 16.08
CA GLU A 244 -5.91 10.83 14.77
C GLU A 244 -4.40 11.06 14.83
N ALA A 245 -3.64 10.13 14.28
CA ALA A 245 -2.18 10.22 14.17
C ALA A 245 -1.76 10.19 12.70
N ARG A 246 -0.79 11.05 12.33
CA ARG A 246 -0.29 11.15 10.95
C ARG A 246 1.22 11.11 10.83
N TRP A 247 1.72 10.43 9.79
CA TRP A 247 3.14 10.38 9.45
C TRP A 247 3.34 10.76 7.99
N ALA A 248 4.29 11.66 7.72
CA ALA A 248 4.64 12.02 6.35
C ALA A 248 5.56 10.97 5.71
N LEU A 249 5.28 10.61 4.47
CA LEU A 249 6.06 9.66 3.66
C LEU A 249 6.83 10.37 2.56
N ASN A 250 7.99 9.84 2.22
CA ASN A 250 8.76 10.23 1.05
C ASN A 250 8.19 9.51 -0.18
N VAL A 251 8.57 9.98 -1.37
CA VAL A 251 8.19 9.37 -2.65
C VAL A 251 9.43 9.01 -3.47
N PRO A 252 9.35 8.03 -4.38
CA PRO A 252 10.51 7.55 -5.13
C PRO A 252 11.14 8.62 -6.05
N GLN A 253 10.33 9.54 -6.57
CA GLN A 253 10.74 10.54 -7.56
C GLN A 253 9.93 11.84 -7.39
N GLY A 254 10.47 12.95 -7.89
CA GLY A 254 9.83 14.27 -7.80
C GLY A 254 10.62 15.24 -6.93
N THR A 255 10.34 16.53 -7.08
CA THR A 255 11.02 17.62 -6.36
C THR A 255 10.32 17.94 -5.04
N THR A 256 10.99 18.74 -4.22
CA THR A 256 10.58 19.21 -2.89
C THR A 256 9.06 19.41 -2.75
N PRO A 257 8.43 18.93 -1.66
CA PRO A 257 7.01 19.13 -1.40
C PRO A 257 6.63 20.60 -1.58
N THR A 258 5.53 20.86 -2.27
CA THR A 258 4.99 22.22 -2.42
C THR A 258 3.74 22.36 -1.57
N SER A 259 3.30 23.59 -1.30
CA SER A 259 2.01 23.82 -0.65
C SER A 259 0.83 23.23 -1.43
N ALA A 260 0.95 23.11 -2.75
CA ALA A 260 -0.08 22.56 -3.63
C ALA A 260 -0.07 21.02 -3.72
N LYS A 261 1.09 20.38 -3.48
CA LYS A 261 1.25 18.92 -3.41
C LYS A 261 2.13 18.54 -2.20
N PRO A 262 1.54 18.44 -1.01
CA PRO A 262 2.20 17.92 0.18
C PRO A 262 2.69 16.48 0.01
N ARG A 263 3.56 16.04 0.93
CA ARG A 263 3.98 14.64 1.03
C ARG A 263 2.77 13.73 1.31
N PRO A 264 2.73 12.50 0.75
CA PRO A 264 1.74 11.51 1.16
C PRO A 264 1.81 11.26 2.67
N GLU A 265 0.67 11.01 3.31
CA GLU A 265 0.60 10.70 4.73
C GLU A 265 0.06 9.28 5.01
N ILE A 266 0.57 8.62 6.04
CA ILE A 266 -0.22 7.59 6.73
C ILE A 266 -1.12 8.31 7.72
N VAL A 267 -2.40 7.95 7.73
CA VAL A 267 -3.38 8.46 8.68
C VAL A 267 -3.92 7.27 9.47
N LEU A 268 -3.82 7.31 10.78
CA LEU A 268 -4.35 6.27 11.67
C LEU A 268 -5.48 6.86 12.51
N ARG A 269 -6.60 6.15 12.60
CA ARG A 269 -7.72 6.43 13.50
C ARG A 269 -8.19 5.17 14.18
N THR A 270 -8.97 5.30 15.25
CA THR A 270 -9.74 4.16 15.78
C THR A 270 -11.02 4.02 14.96
N ALA A 271 -11.38 2.79 14.59
CA ALA A 271 -12.61 2.48 13.88
C ALA A 271 -13.83 2.90 14.70
N THR A 272 -14.85 3.43 14.02
CA THR A 272 -16.09 3.82 14.69
C THR A 272 -16.87 2.59 15.15
N VAL A 273 -17.61 2.71 16.25
CA VAL A 273 -18.51 1.65 16.70
C VAL A 273 -19.53 1.34 15.60
N GLY A 274 -19.61 0.07 15.20
CA GLY A 274 -20.53 -0.38 14.14
C GLY A 274 -19.95 -0.32 12.73
N ASP A 275 -18.67 0.00 12.56
CA ASP A 275 -17.98 -0.15 11.27
C ASP A 275 -18.11 -1.61 10.77
N PRO A 276 -18.63 -1.85 9.55
CA PRO A 276 -18.81 -3.19 9.02
C PRO A 276 -17.50 -3.97 8.89
N ASP A 277 -16.36 -3.29 8.69
CA ASP A 277 -15.07 -3.94 8.51
C ASP A 277 -14.54 -4.56 9.81
N LEU A 278 -15.09 -4.18 10.98
CA LEU A 278 -14.81 -4.83 12.27
C LEU A 278 -15.25 -6.29 12.30
N GLN A 279 -16.23 -6.67 11.47
CA GLN A 279 -16.73 -8.05 11.39
C GLN A 279 -15.95 -8.89 10.38
N ILE A 280 -15.06 -8.28 9.60
CA ILE A 280 -14.28 -8.99 8.59
C ILE A 280 -13.13 -9.76 9.26
N PRO A 281 -12.99 -11.08 9.03
CA PRO A 281 -11.87 -11.84 9.55
C PRO A 281 -10.52 -11.24 9.12
N GLY A 282 -9.63 -11.02 10.09
CA GLY A 282 -8.32 -10.39 9.88
C GLY A 282 -8.29 -8.86 9.97
N SER A 283 -9.41 -8.23 10.35
CA SER A 283 -9.49 -6.82 10.75
C SER A 283 -9.36 -6.60 12.27
N ASP A 284 -8.84 -7.59 13.01
CA ASP A 284 -8.72 -7.57 14.48
C ASP A 284 -7.72 -6.52 15.00
N LYS A 285 -6.82 -6.04 14.14
CA LYS A 285 -5.82 -5.02 14.49
C LYS A 285 -6.09 -3.71 13.78
N ALA A 286 -5.93 -3.71 12.46
CA ALA A 286 -6.23 -2.58 11.60
C ALA A 286 -6.38 -2.99 10.13
N TRP A 287 -6.92 -2.08 9.33
CA TRP A 287 -7.06 -2.23 7.89
C TRP A 287 -6.91 -0.92 7.14
N ILE A 288 -6.64 -0.99 5.83
CA ILE A 288 -6.74 0.15 4.93
C ILE A 288 -8.21 0.37 4.62
N ASP A 289 -8.75 1.51 5.05
CA ASP A 289 -10.13 1.92 4.76
C ASP A 289 -10.21 2.80 3.50
N GLN A 290 -9.17 3.60 3.24
CA GLN A 290 -9.19 4.61 2.19
C GLN A 290 -7.79 4.90 1.65
N VAL A 291 -7.71 5.14 0.35
CA VAL A 291 -6.54 5.71 -0.33
C VAL A 291 -6.98 7.00 -1.00
N GLY A 292 -6.33 8.10 -0.64
CA GLY A 292 -6.57 9.43 -1.19
C GLY A 292 -5.53 9.81 -2.24
N PHE A 293 -5.95 10.55 -3.26
CA PHE A 293 -5.09 10.99 -4.39
C PHE A 293 -5.04 12.51 -4.50
N TRP A 294 -3.88 13.04 -4.86
CA TRP A 294 -3.75 14.42 -5.34
C TRP A 294 -4.20 14.50 -6.80
N VAL A 295 -5.15 15.39 -7.12
CA VAL A 295 -5.59 15.64 -8.51
C VAL A 295 -5.17 17.03 -9.00
N ASP A 296 -4.73 17.13 -10.26
CA ASP A 296 -4.44 18.42 -10.91
C ASP A 296 -5.74 19.06 -11.41
N GLN A 297 -6.02 20.29 -10.99
CA GLN A 297 -7.24 21.02 -11.35
C GLN A 297 -7.09 21.94 -12.56
N ASN A 298 -5.90 22.08 -13.14
CA ASN A 298 -5.71 22.89 -14.33
C ASN A 298 -6.40 22.23 -15.53
N GLY A 299 -7.66 22.59 -15.75
CA GLY A 299 -8.50 22.09 -16.85
C GLY A 299 -9.87 21.52 -16.45
N HIS A 300 -10.27 21.57 -15.17
CA HIS A 300 -11.61 21.14 -14.76
C HIS A 300 -12.70 22.05 -15.35
N THR A 301 -13.63 21.44 -16.07
CA THR A 301 -14.88 22.09 -16.50
C THR A 301 -16.05 21.50 -15.72
N LYS A 302 -17.15 22.25 -15.55
CA LYS A 302 -18.35 21.81 -14.83
C LYS A 302 -18.96 20.49 -15.34
N ASP A 303 -18.57 20.04 -16.53
CA ASP A 303 -19.06 18.80 -17.14
C ASP A 303 -18.31 17.55 -16.63
N ASP A 304 -17.22 17.71 -15.86
CA ASP A 304 -16.44 16.59 -15.29
C ASP A 304 -17.05 16.01 -13.99
N ASP A 305 -18.07 16.68 -13.43
CA ASP A 305 -18.71 16.29 -12.15
C ASP A 305 -19.69 15.10 -12.30
N ASP A 306 -20.14 14.79 -13.53
CA ASP A 306 -21.13 13.73 -13.79
C ASP A 306 -20.53 12.31 -13.88
N GLY A 307 -19.21 12.18 -13.69
CA GLY A 307 -18.42 10.97 -13.97
C GLY A 307 -17.86 10.21 -12.76
N GLY A 308 -18.62 10.02 -11.68
CA GLY A 308 -18.42 8.94 -10.70
C GLY A 308 -17.09 8.83 -9.92
N PHE A 309 -16.12 9.73 -10.13
CA PHE A 309 -14.81 9.72 -9.44
C PHE A 309 -14.83 10.53 -8.15
N PHE A 310 -15.63 11.60 -8.11
CA PHE A 310 -15.81 12.44 -6.94
C PHE A 310 -17.02 11.95 -6.14
N GLY A 311 -16.78 11.12 -5.14
CA GLY A 311 -17.77 10.96 -4.08
C GLY A 311 -17.89 12.28 -3.31
N ASP A 312 -18.88 13.10 -3.65
CA ASP A 312 -19.29 14.22 -2.78
C ASP A 312 -19.95 13.62 -1.53
N ARG A 313 -19.15 13.37 -0.49
CA ARG A 313 -19.67 13.34 0.89
C ARG A 313 -19.42 14.68 1.53
N GLY A 314 -20.20 15.67 1.12
CA GLY A 314 -20.69 16.65 2.07
C GLY A 314 -21.32 15.92 3.25
N SER A 315 -20.78 16.14 4.45
CA SER A 315 -21.16 15.58 5.75
C SER A 315 -20.62 14.19 6.14
N GLU A 316 -19.82 14.24 7.21
CA GLU A 316 -19.55 13.21 8.22
C GLU A 316 -18.78 11.95 7.78
N THR A 317 -17.57 11.78 8.36
CA THR A 317 -16.68 10.58 8.45
C THR A 317 -15.41 10.48 7.59
N GLY A 318 -15.12 11.41 6.66
CA GLY A 318 -13.81 11.47 5.97
C GLY A 318 -12.80 12.43 6.63
N PRO A 319 -11.47 12.27 6.42
CA PRO A 319 -10.49 13.28 6.82
C PRO A 319 -10.87 14.65 6.24
N ASN A 320 -11.21 15.61 7.10
CA ASN A 320 -11.38 16.99 6.69
C ASN A 320 -9.99 17.60 6.46
N LEU A 321 -9.43 17.38 5.28
CA LEU A 321 -8.31 18.17 4.77
C LEU A 321 -8.92 19.51 4.38
N GLY A 322 -8.99 20.44 5.34
CA GLY A 322 -9.73 21.70 5.19
C GLY A 322 -9.53 22.36 3.83
N ASN A 323 -10.57 23.02 3.33
CA ASN A 323 -10.52 23.83 2.12
C ASN A 323 -9.44 24.92 2.26
N VAL A 324 -8.21 24.59 1.89
CA VAL A 324 -7.14 25.56 1.69
C VAL A 324 -7.22 25.96 0.24
N SER A 325 -7.61 27.21 -0.02
CA SER A 325 -7.66 27.78 -1.36
C SER A 325 -6.33 27.56 -2.09
N GLY A 326 -6.36 26.81 -3.19
CA GLY A 326 -5.19 26.46 -4.00
C GLY A 326 -4.55 25.08 -3.74
N VAL A 327 -5.14 24.25 -2.87
CA VAL A 327 -4.72 22.86 -2.64
C VAL A 327 -5.61 21.92 -3.46
N GLY A 328 -5.01 21.00 -4.22
CA GLY A 328 -5.75 20.04 -5.04
C GLY A 328 -6.73 19.21 -4.19
N GLN A 329 -7.95 19.02 -4.69
CA GLN A 329 -8.93 18.16 -4.01
C GLN A 329 -8.35 16.75 -3.80
N VAL A 330 -8.77 16.10 -2.72
CA VAL A 330 -8.50 14.68 -2.52
C VAL A 330 -9.70 13.88 -3.01
N ALA A 331 -9.48 13.11 -4.08
CA ALA A 331 -10.40 12.07 -4.49
C ALA A 331 -10.05 10.76 -3.78
N PHE A 332 -11.05 9.92 -3.51
CA PHE A 332 -10.84 8.60 -2.91
C PHE A 332 -11.54 7.53 -3.72
N VAL A 333 -10.99 6.31 -3.68
CA VAL A 333 -11.56 5.14 -4.34
C VAL A 333 -12.13 4.23 -3.24
N PRO A 334 -13.41 4.38 -2.87
CA PRO A 334 -14.06 3.47 -1.94
C PRO A 334 -14.37 2.18 -2.71
N LEU A 335 -13.54 1.17 -2.51
CA LEU A 335 -13.85 -0.17 -3.01
C LEU A 335 -14.23 -1.01 -1.79
N PRO A 336 -15.49 -1.44 -1.67
CA PRO A 336 -15.90 -2.27 -0.55
C PRO A 336 -15.03 -3.52 -0.51
N ARG A 337 -14.60 -3.92 0.69
CA ARG A 337 -14.08 -5.26 0.93
C ARG A 337 -15.23 -6.24 0.79
N THR A 338 -15.57 -6.60 -0.44
CA THR A 338 -16.64 -7.55 -0.71
C THR A 338 -16.11 -8.95 -0.42
N GLY A 339 -16.70 -9.60 0.57
CA GLY A 339 -16.60 -11.05 0.75
C GLY A 339 -17.31 -11.81 -0.36
#